data_AF-A0A6P1ZAM7-F1
#
_entry.id   AF-A0A6P1ZAM7-F1
#
_cell.length_a   1.000
_cell.length_b   1.000
_cell.length_c   1.000
_cell.angle_alpha   90.00
_cell.angle_beta   90.00
_cell.angle_gamma   90.00
#
_symmetry.space_group_name_H-M   'P 1'
#
loop_
_entity.id
_entity.type
_entity.pdbx_description
1 polymer ?
#
loop_
_entity_poly.entity_id
_entity_poly.type
_entity_poly.pdbx_seq_one_letter_code
_entity_poly.pdbx_strand_id
1 'polypeptide(L)'
;NQNEPDVTPSAYDVAVLEAILDRARGSFALVEFNRPGVDSSAFGKKLTSEPGIFKLAIEGEWVWVSRFMLRLDAKYPFYSSKPYTLTLDPQNIVAAGESFTGPTDFTLRMQDFATEDLSLNTAPVRGAPGSVQIRGSVEFTRDVDAEELLKDSWLDDPHS
;
A
#
# COMPACT_ATOMS: atom_id res chain seq x y z
N ASN A 1 31.48 7.76 -9.29
CA ASN A 1 31.02 7.95 -7.90
C ASN A 1 30.62 9.39 -7.70
N GLN A 2 29.38 9.75 -8.03
CA GLN A 2 28.79 11.02 -7.63
C GLN A 2 27.85 10.71 -6.48
N ASN A 3 28.22 11.15 -5.28
CA ASN A 3 27.32 11.18 -4.15
C ASN A 3 26.24 12.21 -4.46
N GLU A 4 24.98 11.79 -4.57
CA GLU A 4 23.86 12.70 -4.46
C GLU A 4 23.91 13.37 -3.07
N PRO A 5 23.76 14.69 -2.97
CA PRO A 5 23.67 15.34 -1.68
C PRO A 5 22.39 14.85 -0.99
N ASP A 6 22.54 14.34 0.23
CA ASP A 6 21.43 14.03 1.13
C ASP A 6 20.75 15.36 1.48
N VAL A 7 19.74 15.76 0.70
CA VAL A 7 18.97 16.97 0.93
C VAL A 7 18.10 16.68 2.14
N THR A 8 18.62 17.00 3.33
CA THR A 8 17.79 17.05 4.52
C THR A 8 16.69 18.09 4.28
N PRO A 9 15.41 17.71 4.30
CA PRO A 9 14.30 18.65 4.14
C PRO A 9 14.45 19.79 5.14
N SER A 10 14.31 21.04 4.69
CA SER A 10 14.06 22.12 5.63
C SER A 10 12.80 21.76 6.42
N ALA A 11 12.78 22.05 7.72
CA ALA A 11 11.62 21.75 8.58
C ALA A 11 10.31 22.38 8.08
N TYR A 12 10.40 23.31 7.12
CA TYR A 12 9.28 24.06 6.54
C TYR A 12 8.81 23.53 5.18
N ASP A 13 9.54 22.59 4.57
CA ASP A 13 9.27 22.16 3.21
C ASP A 13 8.33 20.94 3.21
N VAL A 14 7.38 20.92 2.27
CA VAL A 14 6.51 19.76 2.03
C VAL A 14 7.34 18.67 1.38
N ALA A 15 7.27 17.45 1.91
CA ALA A 15 7.93 16.28 1.37
C ALA A 15 7.00 15.07 1.50
N VAL A 16 7.14 14.13 0.58
CA VAL A 16 6.45 12.84 0.67
C VAL A 16 7.11 11.99 1.76
N LEU A 17 6.33 11.53 2.73
CA LEU A 17 6.75 10.52 3.69
C LEU A 17 6.66 9.13 3.07
N GLU A 18 5.53 8.85 2.42
CA GLU A 18 5.27 7.55 1.84
C GLU A 18 4.33 7.68 0.64
N ALA A 19 4.53 6.81 -0.35
CA ALA A 19 3.57 6.58 -1.42
C ALA A 19 3.33 5.07 -1.54
N ILE A 20 2.07 4.64 -1.55
CA ILE A 20 1.68 3.23 -1.56
C ILE A 20 0.51 2.97 -2.50
N LEU A 21 0.31 1.70 -2.87
CA LEU A 21 -0.96 1.23 -3.43
C LEU A 21 -1.77 0.56 -2.31
N ASP A 22 -3.07 0.84 -2.26
CA ASP A 22 -3.98 0.26 -1.28
C ASP A 22 -4.05 -1.26 -1.43
N ARG A 23 -3.82 -1.95 -0.31
CA ARG A 23 -3.71 -3.41 -0.24
C ARG A 23 -5.06 -4.10 -0.29
N ALA A 24 -6.08 -3.48 0.30
CA ALA A 24 -7.37 -4.12 0.53
C ALA A 24 -8.26 -4.12 -0.73
N ARG A 25 -8.39 -2.98 -1.40
CA ARG A 25 -9.24 -2.85 -2.60
C ARG A 25 -8.45 -2.85 -3.89
N GLY A 26 -7.14 -2.58 -3.82
CA GLY A 26 -6.26 -2.53 -4.99
C GLY A 26 -6.63 -1.43 -5.96
N SER A 27 -7.46 -0.45 -5.58
CA SER A 27 -7.97 0.60 -6.47
C SER A 27 -7.56 2.01 -6.05
N PHE A 28 -6.71 2.15 -5.03
CA PHE A 28 -6.23 3.44 -4.57
C PHE A 28 -4.71 3.52 -4.61
N ALA A 29 -4.18 4.68 -4.98
CA ALA A 29 -2.81 5.06 -4.63
C ALA A 29 -2.88 6.15 -3.57
N LEU A 30 -2.08 6.05 -2.52
CA LEU A 30 -2.02 7.00 -1.43
C LEU A 30 -0.64 7.66 -1.41
N VAL A 31 -0.62 8.98 -1.21
CA VAL A 31 0.59 9.77 -1.01
C VAL A 31 0.43 10.55 0.29
N GLU A 32 1.32 10.29 1.23
CA GLU A 32 1.36 10.94 2.54
C GLU A 32 2.49 11.98 2.56
N PHE A 33 2.17 13.15 3.12
CA PHE A 33 3.09 14.28 3.24
C PHE A 33 3.41 14.59 4.70
N ASN A 34 4.64 15.04 4.94
CA ASN A 34 5.13 15.46 6.26
C ASN A 34 4.42 16.72 6.79
N ARG A 35 3.77 17.47 5.90
CA ARG A 35 3.14 18.77 6.15
C ARG A 35 1.83 18.90 5.38
N PRO A 36 0.94 19.81 5.79
CA PRO A 36 -0.29 20.05 5.05
C PRO A 36 0.02 20.52 3.62
N GLY A 37 -0.51 19.86 2.60
CA GLY A 37 -0.44 20.36 1.22
C GLY A 37 -1.59 21.31 0.87
N VAL A 38 -2.70 21.21 1.60
CA VAL A 38 -3.90 22.04 1.43
C VAL A 38 -4.54 22.40 2.75
N ASP A 39 -5.39 23.42 2.73
CA ASP A 39 -6.30 23.73 3.83
C ASP A 39 -7.47 22.71 3.92
N SER A 40 -8.22 22.77 5.02
CA SER A 40 -9.35 21.86 5.26
C SER A 40 -10.53 22.04 4.31
N SER A 41 -10.59 23.14 3.55
CA SER A 41 -11.67 23.39 2.60
C SER A 41 -11.54 22.57 1.32
N ALA A 42 -10.36 21.98 1.06
CA ALA A 42 -10.08 21.13 -0.09
C ALA A 42 -10.45 19.64 0.12
N PHE A 43 -10.78 19.22 1.34
CA PHE A 43 -11.02 17.81 1.65
C PHE A 43 -12.24 17.26 0.90
N GLY A 44 -12.08 16.06 0.35
CA GLY A 44 -13.12 15.37 -0.42
C GLY A 44 -13.43 16.01 -1.77
N LYS A 45 -12.71 17.07 -2.17
CA LYS A 45 -12.88 17.70 -3.48
C LYS A 45 -11.91 17.09 -4.48
N LYS A 46 -12.42 16.86 -5.69
CA LYS A 46 -11.63 16.49 -6.86
C LYS A 46 -10.69 17.65 -7.22
N LEU A 47 -9.44 17.32 -7.52
CA LEU A 47 -8.48 18.32 -7.98
C LEU A 47 -8.75 18.69 -9.44
N THR A 48 -8.61 19.97 -9.76
CA THR A 48 -8.70 20.49 -11.13
C THR A 48 -7.41 20.29 -11.92
N SER A 49 -6.27 20.30 -11.24
CA SER A 49 -4.95 20.02 -11.79
C SER A 49 -4.43 18.72 -11.20
N GLU A 50 -3.91 17.83 -12.03
CA GLU A 50 -3.40 16.55 -11.54
C GLU A 50 -2.08 16.76 -10.78
N PRO A 51 -1.99 16.29 -9.52
CA PRO A 51 -0.79 16.40 -8.68
C PRO A 51 0.30 15.40 -9.06
N GLY A 52 0.03 14.50 -10.01
CA GLY A 52 0.99 13.52 -10.48
C GLY A 52 0.39 12.59 -11.53
N ILE A 53 1.28 11.93 -12.25
CA ILE A 53 0.96 11.01 -13.34
C ILE A 53 1.61 9.66 -13.12
N PHE A 54 0.92 8.60 -13.56
CA PHE A 54 1.53 7.29 -13.67
C PHE A 54 2.15 7.12 -15.06
N LYS A 55 3.38 6.60 -15.14
CA LYS A 55 4.08 6.35 -16.41
C LYS A 55 3.25 5.47 -17.37
N LEU A 56 2.55 4.49 -16.81
CA LEU A 56 1.45 3.83 -17.50
C LEU A 56 0.18 4.59 -17.14
N ALA A 57 -0.52 5.14 -18.12
CA ALA A 57 -1.72 5.94 -17.86
C ALA A 57 -2.73 5.13 -17.03
N ILE A 58 -3.08 5.64 -15.85
CA ILE A 58 -4.11 5.10 -14.96
C ILE A 58 -5.26 6.09 -14.98
N GLU A 59 -6.43 5.65 -15.44
CA GLU A 59 -7.65 6.45 -15.33
C GLU A 59 -8.10 6.50 -13.87
N GLY A 60 -8.40 7.70 -13.36
CA GLY A 60 -8.88 7.88 -12.00
C GLY A 60 -9.09 9.34 -11.62
N GLU A 61 -9.37 9.58 -10.36
CA GLU A 61 -9.58 10.92 -9.82
C GLU A 61 -8.71 11.17 -8.60
N TRP A 62 -7.99 12.29 -8.60
CA TRP A 62 -7.22 12.73 -7.45
C TRP A 62 -8.11 13.46 -6.45
N VAL A 63 -8.01 13.10 -5.18
CA VAL A 63 -8.79 13.66 -4.08
C VAL A 63 -7.91 13.84 -2.84
N TRP A 64 -8.01 15.00 -2.20
CA TRP A 64 -7.47 15.21 -0.86
C TRP A 64 -8.37 14.52 0.16
N VAL A 65 -7.88 13.46 0.80
CA VAL A 65 -8.63 12.72 1.84
C VAL A 65 -8.34 13.26 3.25
N SER A 66 -7.24 13.99 3.40
CA SER A 66 -6.93 14.85 4.55
C SER A 66 -6.00 15.99 4.09
N ARG A 67 -5.56 16.87 4.99
CA ARG A 67 -4.56 17.89 4.63
C ARG A 67 -3.18 17.32 4.34
N PHE A 68 -2.92 16.09 4.78
CA PHE A 68 -1.63 15.42 4.67
C PHE A 68 -1.65 14.25 3.69
N MET A 69 -2.81 13.90 3.14
CA MET A 69 -2.97 12.70 2.34
C MET A 69 -3.76 12.97 1.09
N LEU A 70 -3.14 12.61 -0.03
CA LEU A 70 -3.70 12.66 -1.36
C LEU A 70 -3.94 11.23 -1.84
N ARG A 71 -5.09 11.00 -2.46
CA ARG A 71 -5.47 9.69 -2.97
C ARG A 71 -5.83 9.78 -4.44
N LEU A 72 -5.33 8.85 -5.25
CA LEU A 72 -5.89 8.57 -6.56
C LEU A 72 -6.94 7.47 -6.41
N ASP A 73 -8.19 7.79 -6.74
CA ASP A 73 -9.26 6.83 -6.92
C ASP A 73 -9.22 6.27 -8.34
N ALA A 74 -8.51 5.16 -8.53
CA ALA A 74 -8.35 4.53 -9.83
C ALA A 74 -9.66 3.88 -10.28
N LYS A 75 -10.01 4.07 -11.55
CA LYS A 75 -11.22 3.50 -12.16
C LYS A 75 -11.16 1.97 -12.25
N TYR A 76 -9.95 1.44 -12.40
CA TYR A 76 -9.69 0.00 -12.47
C TYR A 76 -8.65 -0.39 -11.41
N PRO A 77 -8.73 -1.61 -10.85
CA PRO A 77 -7.73 -2.09 -9.91
C PRO A 77 -6.32 -2.16 -10.51
N PHE A 78 -5.30 -1.89 -9.69
CA PHE A 78 -3.90 -2.11 -10.01
C PHE A 78 -3.60 -3.61 -10.15
N TYR A 79 -2.78 -3.98 -11.13
CA TYR A 79 -2.31 -5.35 -11.30
C TYR A 79 -1.24 -5.67 -10.27
N SER A 80 -1.41 -6.77 -9.53
CA SER A 80 -0.43 -7.14 -8.50
C SER A 80 0.92 -7.60 -9.05
N SER A 81 0.98 -8.00 -10.32
CA SER A 81 2.20 -8.53 -10.94
C SER A 81 3.15 -7.46 -11.48
N LYS A 82 2.82 -6.17 -11.36
CA LYS A 82 3.58 -5.10 -12.03
C LYS A 82 3.91 -3.94 -11.09
N PRO A 83 5.13 -3.36 -11.21
CA PRO A 83 5.41 -2.05 -10.64
C PRO A 83 4.73 -0.92 -11.42
N TYR A 84 4.47 0.15 -10.70
CA TYR A 84 3.92 1.39 -11.20
C TYR A 84 4.88 2.53 -10.84
N THR A 85 5.16 3.43 -11.78
CA THR A 85 5.94 4.64 -11.49
C THR A 85 4.98 5.82 -11.43
N LEU A 86 4.89 6.44 -10.26
CA LEU A 86 4.19 7.69 -10.02
C LEU A 86 5.21 8.83 -10.04
N THR A 87 4.98 9.83 -10.89
CA THR A 87 5.75 11.07 -10.92
C THR A 87 4.83 12.20 -10.47
N LEU A 88 5.17 12.84 -9.35
CA LEU A 88 4.44 13.97 -8.80
C LEU A 88 4.82 15.28 -9.50
N ASP A 89 3.85 16.19 -9.58
CA ASP A 89 4.05 17.59 -9.95
C ASP A 89 3.86 18.46 -8.69
N PRO A 90 4.96 18.84 -8.02
CA PRO A 90 4.90 19.63 -6.80
C PRO A 90 4.11 20.93 -6.90
N GLN A 91 4.05 21.56 -8.09
CA GLN A 91 3.34 22.83 -8.28
C GLN A 91 1.82 22.69 -8.09
N ASN A 92 1.29 21.48 -8.28
CA ASN A 92 -0.11 21.15 -8.07
C ASN A 92 -0.38 20.55 -6.67
N ILE A 93 0.65 20.44 -5.82
CA ILE A 93 0.57 19.87 -4.47
C ILE A 93 0.68 20.95 -3.40
N VAL A 94 1.66 21.85 -3.53
CA VAL A 94 1.96 22.84 -2.47
C VAL A 94 1.21 24.14 -2.68
N ALA A 95 0.91 24.84 -1.58
CA ALA A 95 0.30 26.16 -1.66
C ALA A 95 1.30 27.19 -2.24
N ALA A 96 0.78 28.30 -2.77
CA ALA A 96 1.61 29.37 -3.31
C ALA A 96 2.56 29.93 -2.23
N GLY A 97 3.86 29.92 -2.52
CA GLY A 97 4.92 30.37 -1.60
C GLY A 97 5.49 29.27 -0.70
N GLU A 98 4.94 28.06 -0.73
CA GLU A 98 5.55 26.89 -0.10
C GLU A 98 6.53 26.21 -1.05
N SER A 99 7.45 25.43 -0.47
CA SER A 99 8.47 24.69 -1.20
C SER A 99 8.25 23.19 -1.00
N PHE A 100 8.54 22.44 -2.06
CA PHE A 100 8.56 20.98 -2.04
C PHE A 100 10.00 20.49 -2.06
N THR A 101 10.29 19.42 -1.32
CA THR A 101 11.63 18.82 -1.26
C THR A 101 11.56 17.30 -1.25
N GLY A 102 12.68 16.66 -1.57
CA GLY A 102 12.78 15.22 -1.71
C GLY A 102 12.35 14.69 -3.08
N PRO A 103 12.17 13.37 -3.21
CA PRO A 103 11.87 12.74 -4.48
C PRO A 103 10.47 13.08 -4.99
N THR A 104 10.33 13.14 -6.30
CA THR A 104 9.04 13.26 -7.01
C THR A 104 8.64 11.98 -7.73
N ASP A 105 9.58 11.05 -7.91
CA ASP A 105 9.39 9.80 -8.62
C ASP A 105 9.38 8.62 -7.65
N PHE A 106 8.26 7.89 -7.63
CA PHE A 106 8.03 6.77 -6.73
C PHE A 106 7.71 5.52 -7.53
N THR A 107 8.42 4.43 -7.22
CA THR A 107 8.06 3.10 -7.74
C THR A 107 7.17 2.40 -6.72
N LEU A 108 5.89 2.27 -7.06
CA LEU A 108 4.87 1.63 -6.25
C LEU A 108 4.65 0.20 -6.73
N ARG A 109 4.41 -0.71 -5.80
CA ARG A 109 4.01 -2.09 -6.09
C ARG A 109 2.88 -2.46 -5.16
N MET A 110 1.94 -3.24 -5.65
CA MET A 110 1.10 -4.04 -4.75
C MET A 110 2.06 -4.95 -3.99
N GLN A 111 1.92 -5.05 -2.67
CA GLN A 111 2.70 -6.03 -1.92
C GLN A 111 2.49 -7.41 -2.52
N ASP A 112 3.56 -8.21 -2.53
CA ASP A 112 3.45 -9.60 -2.91
C ASP A 112 2.46 -10.31 -1.98
N PHE A 113 1.77 -11.30 -2.53
CA PHE A 113 0.97 -12.19 -1.72
C PHE A 113 1.90 -12.94 -0.76
N ALA A 114 1.67 -12.80 0.54
CA ALA A 114 2.48 -13.42 1.57
C ALA A 114 1.63 -13.85 2.76
N THR A 115 2.15 -14.81 3.52
CA THR A 115 1.64 -15.13 4.86
C THR A 115 2.21 -14.11 5.85
N GLU A 116 1.34 -13.38 6.52
CA GLU A 116 1.70 -12.42 7.58
C GLU A 116 1.94 -13.12 8.91
N ASP A 117 1.07 -14.07 9.27
CA ASP A 117 1.18 -14.87 10.49
C ASP A 117 0.76 -16.33 10.24
N LEU A 118 1.41 -17.24 10.96
CA LEU A 118 1.01 -18.64 11.04
C LEU A 118 1.21 -19.14 12.47
N SER A 119 0.10 -19.49 13.11
CA SER A 119 0.09 -20.07 14.44
C SER A 119 -0.49 -21.47 14.37
N LEU A 120 0.25 -22.47 14.83
CA LEU A 120 -0.18 -23.86 14.92
C LEU A 120 0.06 -24.37 16.34
N ASN A 121 -0.97 -24.97 16.92
CA ASN A 121 -0.93 -25.56 18.25
C ASN A 121 -1.48 -26.97 18.20
N THR A 122 -0.88 -27.88 18.96
CA THR A 122 -1.31 -29.27 19.05
C THR A 122 -1.82 -29.59 20.45
N ALA A 123 -2.87 -30.41 20.52
CA ALA A 123 -3.45 -30.89 21.77
C ALA A 123 -3.85 -32.36 21.63
N PRO A 124 -3.63 -33.21 22.65
CA PRO A 124 -4.12 -34.59 22.61
C PRO A 124 -5.65 -34.66 22.48
N VAL A 125 -6.15 -35.61 21.67
CA VAL A 125 -7.60 -35.82 21.56
C VAL A 125 -8.08 -36.68 22.72
N ARG A 126 -9.03 -36.15 23.51
CA ARG A 126 -9.62 -36.90 24.63
C ARG A 126 -10.36 -38.14 24.09
N GLY A 127 -9.98 -39.32 24.57
CA GLY A 127 -10.62 -40.58 24.19
C GLY A 127 -10.05 -41.26 22.94
N ALA A 128 -9.03 -40.68 22.30
CA ALA A 128 -8.33 -41.28 21.15
C ALA A 128 -6.82 -41.34 21.42
N PRO A 129 -6.32 -42.41 22.08
CA PRO A 129 -4.90 -42.61 22.33
C PRO A 129 -4.10 -42.61 21.02
N GLY A 130 -2.99 -41.86 20.98
CA GLY A 130 -2.16 -41.72 19.79
C GLY A 130 -2.66 -40.68 18.78
N SER A 131 -3.75 -39.96 19.07
CA SER A 131 -4.26 -38.90 18.20
C SER A 131 -4.03 -37.51 18.78
N VAL A 132 -3.70 -36.55 17.91
CA VAL A 132 -3.56 -35.13 18.23
C VAL A 132 -4.53 -34.30 17.39
N GLN A 133 -5.08 -33.25 17.99
CA GLN A 133 -5.79 -32.20 17.30
C GLN A 133 -4.82 -31.05 17.04
N ILE A 134 -4.73 -30.62 15.79
CA ILE A 134 -4.01 -29.40 15.39
C ILE A 134 -5.04 -28.28 15.26
N ARG A 135 -4.77 -27.13 15.87
CA ARG A 135 -5.55 -25.89 15.72
C ARG A 135 -4.62 -24.76 15.37
N GLY A 136 -5.05 -23.91 14.45
CA GLY A 136 -4.24 -22.78 14.05
C GLY A 136 -5.00 -21.69 13.35
N SER A 137 -4.26 -20.64 13.03
CA SER A 137 -4.67 -19.51 12.23
C SER A 137 -3.56 -19.20 11.23
N VAL A 138 -3.95 -18.74 10.05
CA VAL A 138 -3.05 -18.18 9.05
C VAL A 138 -3.63 -16.83 8.63
N GLU A 139 -2.78 -15.81 8.61
CA GLU A 139 -3.12 -14.47 8.14
C GLU A 139 -2.33 -14.19 6.86
N PHE A 140 -2.99 -13.60 5.87
CA PHE A 140 -2.38 -13.30 4.56
C PHE A 140 -2.46 -11.80 4.31
N THR A 141 -1.51 -11.29 3.50
CA THR A 141 -1.47 -9.87 3.11
C THR A 141 -2.67 -9.44 2.25
N ARG A 142 -3.51 -10.39 1.80
CA ARG A 142 -4.67 -10.19 0.92
C ARG A 142 -5.76 -11.21 1.21
N ASP A 143 -6.98 -10.92 0.77
CA ASP A 143 -8.11 -11.85 0.83
C ASP A 143 -7.80 -13.16 0.09
N VAL A 144 -8.11 -14.28 0.74
CA VAL A 144 -7.94 -15.64 0.22
C VAL A 144 -9.28 -16.35 0.24
N ASP A 145 -9.57 -17.08 -0.85
CA ASP A 145 -10.67 -18.04 -0.85
C ASP A 145 -10.29 -19.25 0.01
N ALA A 146 -10.93 -19.36 1.17
CA ALA A 146 -10.63 -20.43 2.13
C ALA A 146 -10.95 -21.82 1.57
N GLU A 147 -11.98 -21.97 0.73
CA GLU A 147 -12.33 -23.27 0.16
C GLU A 147 -11.28 -23.71 -0.87
N GLU A 148 -10.80 -22.81 -1.71
CA GLU A 148 -9.73 -23.11 -2.66
C GLU A 148 -8.40 -23.39 -1.95
N LEU A 149 -8.02 -22.60 -0.93
CA LEU A 149 -6.82 -22.86 -0.13
C LEU A 149 -6.83 -24.25 0.51
N LEU A 150 -7.98 -24.67 1.06
CA LEU A 150 -8.11 -25.96 1.72
C LEU A 150 -8.04 -27.15 0.74
N LYS A 151 -8.41 -26.97 -0.53
CA LYS A 151 -8.29 -28.03 -1.55
C LYS A 151 -6.83 -28.38 -1.83
N ASP A 152 -5.95 -27.37 -1.79
CA ASP A 152 -4.52 -27.51 -2.04
C ASP A 152 -3.71 -27.65 -0.73
N SER A 153 -4.37 -27.79 0.41
CA SER A 153 -3.72 -28.00 1.71
C SER A 153 -3.65 -29.48 2.06
N TRP A 154 -2.46 -30.01 2.27
CA TRP A 154 -2.27 -31.35 2.81
C TRP A 154 -1.28 -31.36 3.97
N LEU A 155 -1.42 -32.35 4.84
CA LEU A 155 -0.49 -32.63 5.92
C LEU A 155 0.15 -33.97 5.63
N ASP A 156 1.47 -33.98 5.49
CA ASP A 156 2.24 -35.20 5.26
C ASP A 156 2.82 -35.71 6.59
N ASP A 157 2.62 -36.99 6.88
CA ASP A 157 3.30 -37.69 7.96
C ASP A 157 4.43 -38.52 7.33
N PRO A 158 5.70 -38.07 7.44
CA PRO A 158 6.82 -38.73 6.77
C PRO A 158 7.12 -40.14 7.31
N HIS A 159 6.38 -40.60 8.32
CA HIS A 159 6.53 -41.90 8.96
C HIS A 159 5.25 -42.77 8.93
N SER A 160 4.21 -42.34 8.22
CA SER A 160 2.96 -43.09 7.98
C SER A 160 3.08 -44.12 6.85
#